data_AF-A0A382ZVK9-F1
#
_entry.id   AF-A0A382ZVK9-F1
#
_cell.length_a   1.000
_cell.length_b   1.000
_cell.length_c   1.000
_cell.angle_alpha   90.00
_cell.angle_beta   90.00
_cell.angle_gamma   90.00
#
_symmetry.space_group_name_H-M   'P 1'
#
loop_
_entity.id
_entity.type
_entity.pdbx_description
1 polymer ?
#
loop_
_entity_poly.entity_id
_entity_poly.type
_entity_poly.pdbx_seq_one_letter_code
_entity_poly.pdbx_strand_id
1 'polypeptide(L)'
;VSVLVHETFEDGWQDSWKGDIKNAYVSGDSLRLMFREGDHYGCALHKEVPPSRHVKVSYMVRALSNWDSHSTGKTLGFCDLRYKDERGRSYGHGNRQPAPDGFSFRTWFGKTKDGYMPIGMYFYHLGQVPRWGDSVKVGQIKVGGAPVLFEC
;
A
#
# COMPACT_ATOMS: atom_id res chain seq x y z
N VAL A 1 -21.02 9.90 -1.80
CA VAL A 1 -21.03 8.48 -1.41
C VAL A 1 -19.60 8.13 -1.04
N SER A 2 -19.37 7.65 0.17
CA SER A 2 -18.06 7.21 0.66
C SER A 2 -18.09 5.70 0.78
N VAL A 3 -17.07 5.02 0.28
CA VAL A 3 -16.93 3.56 0.42
C VAL A 3 -15.95 3.29 1.55
N LEU A 4 -16.38 2.50 2.54
CA LEU A 4 -15.49 1.89 3.53
C LEU A 4 -15.15 0.49 3.02
N VAL A 5 -13.87 0.23 2.81
CA VAL A 5 -13.38 -1.10 2.43
C VAL A 5 -12.98 -1.83 3.70
N HIS A 6 -13.73 -2.88 4.07
CA HIS A 6 -13.37 -3.81 5.13
C HIS A 6 -13.29 -5.20 4.50
N GLU A 7 -12.13 -5.85 4.61
CA GLU A 7 -11.90 -7.17 4.01
C GLU A 7 -11.66 -8.19 5.11
N THR A 8 -12.39 -9.30 5.04
CA THR A 8 -12.06 -10.53 5.76
C THR A 8 -11.30 -11.46 4.81
N PHE A 9 -10.16 -11.98 5.27
CA PHE A 9 -9.28 -12.82 4.46
C PHE A 9 -9.57 -14.31 4.72
N GLU A 10 -10.80 -14.72 4.44
CA GLU A 10 -11.25 -16.11 4.56
C GLU A 10 -10.79 -16.98 3.37
N ASP A 11 -11.08 -18.29 3.42
CA ASP A 11 -10.81 -19.18 2.28
C ASP A 11 -11.49 -18.65 1.01
N GLY A 12 -10.70 -18.53 -0.08
CA GLY A 12 -11.17 -17.99 -1.36
C GLY A 12 -11.05 -16.47 -1.52
N TRP A 13 -10.48 -15.73 -0.55
CA TRP A 13 -10.28 -14.27 -0.68
C TRP A 13 -9.56 -13.88 -1.97
N GLN A 14 -8.67 -14.74 -2.46
CA GLN A 14 -7.87 -14.55 -3.68
C GLN A 14 -8.74 -14.30 -4.92
N ASP A 15 -9.92 -14.92 -4.98
CA ASP A 15 -10.81 -14.82 -6.15
C ASP A 15 -11.37 -13.41 -6.33
N SER A 16 -11.37 -12.60 -5.27
CA SER A 16 -11.82 -11.21 -5.29
C SER A 16 -10.71 -10.20 -5.59
N TRP A 17 -9.45 -10.65 -5.68
CA TRP A 17 -8.28 -9.81 -5.93
C TRP A 17 -7.60 -10.20 -7.25
N LYS A 18 -7.10 -9.21 -7.98
CA LYS A 18 -6.32 -9.41 -9.19
C LYS A 18 -4.83 -9.14 -8.89
N GLY A 19 -3.95 -9.74 -9.68
CA GLY A 19 -2.51 -9.47 -9.65
C GLY A 19 -1.67 -10.60 -9.06
N ASP A 20 -0.44 -10.28 -8.67
CA ASP A 20 0.53 -11.26 -8.18
C ASP A 20 0.44 -11.41 -6.66
N ILE A 21 -0.02 -12.58 -6.23
CA ILE A 21 -0.18 -12.97 -4.82
C ILE A 21 1.13 -13.44 -4.17
N LYS A 22 2.24 -13.49 -4.92
CA LYS A 22 3.55 -13.87 -4.40
C LYS A 22 3.80 -13.19 -3.05
N ASN A 23 4.23 -13.99 -2.07
CA ASN A 23 4.52 -13.56 -0.71
C ASN A 23 3.33 -13.03 0.12
N ALA A 24 2.08 -13.24 -0.29
CA ALA A 24 0.89 -12.94 0.52
C ALA A 24 0.14 -14.23 0.89
N TYR A 25 -0.28 -14.36 2.16
CA TYR A 25 -1.04 -15.52 2.65
C TYR A 25 -1.87 -15.19 3.89
N VAL A 26 -2.91 -15.98 4.13
CA VAL A 26 -3.78 -15.84 5.30
C VAL A 26 -3.10 -16.40 6.55
N SER A 27 -3.23 -15.71 7.67
CA SER A 27 -2.77 -16.18 8.98
C SER A 27 -3.77 -15.76 10.06
N GLY A 28 -4.71 -16.66 10.37
CA GLY A 28 -5.92 -16.31 11.14
C GLY A 28 -6.76 -15.32 10.32
N ASP A 29 -7.32 -14.30 10.97
CA ASP A 29 -8.19 -13.31 10.31
C ASP A 29 -7.41 -12.18 9.61
N SER A 30 -6.15 -12.42 9.22
CA SER A 30 -5.25 -11.39 8.71
C SER A 30 -4.53 -11.83 7.44
N LEU A 31 -4.43 -10.91 6.49
CA LEU A 31 -3.48 -11.05 5.39
C LEU A 31 -2.06 -10.75 5.87
N ARG A 32 -1.19 -11.74 5.76
CA ARG A 32 0.23 -11.61 6.05
C ARG A 32 1.01 -11.40 4.76
N LEU A 33 1.82 -10.35 4.73
CA LEU A 33 2.73 -10.04 3.63
C LEU A 33 4.16 -10.35 4.06
N MET A 34 4.85 -11.17 3.27
CA MET A 34 6.24 -11.54 3.48
C MET A 34 7.14 -10.70 2.56
N PHE A 35 8.20 -10.16 3.12
CA PHE A 35 9.24 -9.47 2.36
C PHE A 35 10.51 -10.29 2.54
N ARG A 36 11.04 -10.83 1.44
CA ARG A 36 12.22 -11.69 1.46
C ARG A 36 13.47 -10.84 1.34
N GLU A 37 14.52 -11.24 2.05
CA GLU A 37 15.84 -10.63 1.90
C GLU A 37 16.30 -10.75 0.44
N GLY A 38 16.82 -9.66 -0.12
CA GLY A 38 17.24 -9.58 -1.52
C GLY A 38 16.10 -9.45 -2.54
N ASP A 39 14.82 -9.56 -2.15
CA ASP A 39 13.69 -9.34 -3.05
C ASP A 39 13.14 -7.92 -2.90
N HIS A 40 13.03 -7.22 -4.02
CA HIS A 40 12.49 -5.87 -4.09
C HIS A 40 10.96 -5.84 -4.24
N TYR A 41 10.33 -6.99 -4.51
CA TYR A 41 8.90 -7.11 -4.76
C TYR A 41 8.24 -8.08 -3.78
N GLY A 42 7.32 -7.55 -2.97
CA GLY A 42 6.44 -8.33 -2.10
C GLY A 42 5.31 -8.94 -2.92
N CYS A 43 4.12 -8.33 -2.83
CA CYS A 43 2.91 -8.68 -3.60
C CYS A 43 2.39 -7.45 -4.38
N ALA A 44 1.66 -7.69 -5.46
CA ALA A 44 1.01 -6.64 -6.25
C ALA A 44 -0.47 -6.99 -6.48
N LEU A 45 -1.26 -6.85 -5.41
CA LEU A 45 -2.68 -7.17 -5.40
C LEU A 45 -3.52 -5.90 -5.58
N HIS A 46 -4.58 -6.00 -6.37
CA HIS A 46 -5.54 -4.92 -6.57
C HIS A 46 -6.97 -5.43 -6.64
N LYS A 47 -7.89 -4.65 -6.08
CA LYS A 47 -9.33 -4.85 -6.15
C LYS A 47 -9.95 -3.55 -6.62
N GLU A 48 -10.82 -3.64 -7.62
CA GLU A 48 -11.54 -2.47 -8.12
C GLU A 48 -12.56 -2.02 -7.07
N VAL A 49 -12.59 -0.71 -6.81
CA VAL A 49 -13.59 -0.09 -5.94
C VAL A 49 -14.56 0.73 -6.78
N PRO A 50 -15.84 0.85 -6.39
CA PRO A 50 -16.80 1.68 -7.11
C PRO A 50 -16.29 3.12 -7.30
N PRO A 51 -16.41 3.71 -8.50
CA PRO A 51 -16.00 5.09 -8.74
C PRO A 51 -16.62 6.05 -7.74
N SER A 52 -15.77 6.72 -6.97
CA SER A 52 -16.18 7.55 -5.83
C SER A 52 -15.35 8.83 -5.77
N ARG A 53 -15.99 9.94 -5.38
CA ARG A 53 -15.29 11.22 -5.14
C ARG A 53 -14.57 11.28 -3.80
N HIS A 54 -15.06 10.52 -2.82
CA HIS A 54 -14.46 10.41 -1.50
C HIS A 54 -14.22 8.95 -1.19
N VAL A 55 -12.99 8.64 -0.77
CA VAL A 55 -12.58 7.30 -0.37
C VAL A 55 -11.92 7.43 0.98
N LYS A 56 -12.32 6.58 1.92
CA LYS A 56 -11.71 6.47 3.24
C LYS A 56 -11.18 5.05 3.37
N VAL A 57 -9.98 4.89 3.89
CA VAL A 57 -9.45 3.56 4.24
C VAL A 57 -9.03 3.53 5.69
N SER A 58 -9.49 2.48 6.36
CA SER A 58 -9.15 2.17 7.73
C SER A 58 -8.73 0.71 7.77
N TYR A 59 -7.55 0.41 8.28
CA TYR A 59 -7.06 -0.95 8.40
C TYR A 59 -6.12 -1.11 9.59
N MET A 60 -6.13 -2.31 10.19
CA MET A 60 -5.17 -2.66 11.23
C MET A 60 -3.87 -3.14 10.60
N VAL A 61 -2.74 -2.67 11.09
CA VAL A 61 -1.41 -3.05 10.61
C VAL A 61 -0.48 -3.35 11.78
N ARG A 62 0.36 -4.39 11.62
CA ARG A 62 1.41 -4.74 12.58
C ARG A 62 2.71 -5.14 11.87
N ALA A 63 3.84 -4.77 12.46
CA ALA A 63 5.13 -5.34 12.11
C ALA A 63 5.39 -6.55 13.01
N LEU A 64 5.65 -7.72 12.43
CA LEU A 64 5.91 -8.95 13.21
C LEU A 64 7.25 -8.87 13.95
N SER A 65 7.44 -9.69 14.98
CA SER A 65 8.64 -9.66 15.84
C SER A 65 9.94 -9.96 15.09
N ASN A 66 9.86 -10.64 13.95
CA ASN A 66 10.99 -10.92 13.06
C ASN A 66 11.15 -9.88 11.94
N TRP A 67 10.47 -8.74 12.02
CA TRP A 67 10.61 -7.68 11.04
C TRP A 67 11.89 -6.86 11.26
N ASP A 68 12.77 -6.87 10.27
CA ASP A 68 13.88 -5.95 10.17
C ASP A 68 14.04 -5.50 8.72
N SER A 69 13.88 -4.20 8.46
CA SER A 69 13.95 -3.66 7.11
C SER A 69 15.03 -2.60 7.02
N HIS A 70 15.99 -2.79 6.13
CA HIS A 70 17.01 -1.78 5.80
C HIS A 70 16.62 -0.92 4.59
N SER A 71 15.37 -1.03 4.13
CA SER A 71 14.83 -0.32 2.96
C SER A 71 13.50 0.36 3.27
N THR A 72 12.96 1.04 2.26
CA THR A 72 11.60 1.58 2.28
C THR A 72 10.73 0.79 1.31
N GLY A 73 9.45 0.62 1.62
CA GLY A 73 8.50 -0.02 0.71
C GLY A 73 7.14 0.64 0.71
N LYS A 74 6.21 0.04 -0.02
CA LYS A 74 4.82 0.48 -0.11
C LYS A 74 3.90 -0.60 0.44
N THR A 75 2.82 -0.15 1.03
CA THR A 75 1.72 -0.97 1.56
C THR A 75 0.42 -0.55 0.88
N LEU A 76 -0.72 -0.74 1.54
CA LEU A 76 -2.06 -0.49 1.02
C LEU A 76 -2.24 0.95 0.51
N GLY A 77 -3.06 1.10 -0.52
CA GLY A 77 -3.48 2.41 -1.02
C GLY A 77 -4.48 2.33 -2.16
N PHE A 78 -4.88 3.50 -2.63
CA PHE A 78 -5.69 3.67 -3.82
C PHE A 78 -4.83 4.16 -4.98
N CYS A 79 -5.23 3.79 -6.19
CA CYS A 79 -4.66 4.37 -7.38
C CYS A 79 -5.72 4.44 -8.46
N ASP A 80 -5.65 5.53 -9.23
CA ASP A 80 -6.38 5.63 -10.48
C ASP A 80 -5.59 4.89 -11.57
N LEU A 81 -6.10 3.72 -11.95
CA LEU A 81 -5.48 2.87 -12.96
C LEU A 81 -6.00 3.13 -14.38
N ARG A 82 -6.93 4.10 -14.56
CA ARG A 82 -7.61 4.35 -15.84
C ARG A 82 -6.64 4.84 -16.91
N TYR A 83 -5.70 5.71 -16.54
CA TYR A 83 -4.77 6.32 -17.48
C TYR A 83 -3.48 5.52 -17.56
N LYS A 84 -3.17 5.04 -18.76
CA LYS A 84 -1.99 4.22 -19.05
C LYS A 84 -1.18 4.87 -20.17
N ASP A 85 0.13 4.67 -20.15
CA ASP A 85 0.97 4.99 -21.29
C ASP A 85 0.81 3.97 -22.43
N GLU A 86 1.47 4.23 -23.56
CA GLU A 86 1.44 3.35 -24.74
C GLU A 86 1.94 1.92 -24.46
N ARG A 87 2.66 1.71 -23.34
CA ARG A 87 3.15 0.40 -22.90
C ARG A 87 2.21 -0.24 -21.87
N GLY A 88 1.02 0.31 -21.66
CA GLY A 88 0.02 -0.19 -20.72
C GLY A 88 0.34 0.08 -19.25
N ARG A 89 1.34 0.91 -18.94
CA ARG A 89 1.75 1.22 -17.57
C ARG A 89 0.91 2.36 -17.03
N SER A 90 0.31 2.19 -15.85
CA SER A 90 -0.52 3.23 -15.25
C SER A 90 0.31 4.46 -14.85
N TYR A 91 -0.23 5.64 -15.13
CA TYR A 91 0.27 6.89 -14.57
C TYR A 91 0.00 6.93 -13.06
N GLY A 92 0.88 7.56 -12.26
CA GLY A 92 0.81 7.51 -10.80
C GLY A 92 1.55 6.32 -10.14
N HIS A 93 2.31 5.54 -10.92
CA HIS A 93 3.24 4.52 -10.40
C HIS A 93 4.63 4.64 -11.04
N GLY A 94 5.68 4.36 -10.26
CA GLY A 94 7.06 4.23 -10.77
C GLY A 94 7.64 5.56 -11.28
N ASN A 95 7.52 6.63 -10.48
CA ASN A 95 8.02 7.98 -10.79
C ASN A 95 7.37 8.63 -12.02
N ARG A 96 6.07 8.37 -12.23
CA ARG A 96 5.28 8.96 -13.31
C ARG A 96 4.20 9.83 -12.70
N GLN A 97 4.28 11.13 -12.97
CA GLN A 97 3.20 12.05 -12.62
C GLN A 97 1.91 11.65 -13.35
N PRO A 98 0.75 11.69 -12.68
CA PRO A 98 -0.54 11.52 -13.34
C PRO A 98 -0.84 12.65 -14.33
N ALA A 99 -1.28 12.30 -15.55
CA ALA A 99 -1.75 13.23 -16.57
C ALA A 99 -2.75 12.52 -17.51
N PRO A 100 -3.84 13.18 -18.00
CA PRO A 100 -4.25 14.55 -17.68
C PRO A 100 -4.87 14.69 -16.28
N ASP A 101 -5.47 13.62 -15.77
CA ASP A 101 -6.03 13.53 -14.42
C ASP A 101 -5.69 12.16 -13.84
N GLY A 102 -5.35 12.08 -12.56
CA GLY A 102 -5.12 10.81 -11.91
C GLY A 102 -4.40 11.01 -10.58
N PHE A 103 -4.32 9.93 -9.81
CA PHE A 103 -3.63 9.95 -8.54
C PHE A 103 -3.17 8.54 -8.17
N SER A 104 -2.17 8.48 -7.31
CA SER A 104 -2.08 7.34 -6.39
C SER A 104 -1.89 7.86 -5.00
N PHE A 105 -2.51 7.19 -4.04
CA PHE A 105 -2.42 7.48 -2.64
C PHE A 105 -2.09 6.16 -1.95
N ARG A 106 -0.84 5.98 -1.54
CA ARG A 106 -0.37 4.74 -0.92
C ARG A 106 0.27 5.02 0.41
N THR A 107 0.28 4.03 1.26
CA THR A 107 1.08 4.05 2.47
C THR A 107 2.48 3.51 2.19
N TRP A 108 3.46 3.97 2.96
CA TRP A 108 4.84 3.49 2.90
C TRP A 108 5.35 3.12 4.28
N PHE A 109 6.25 2.14 4.32
CA PHE A 109 7.02 1.83 5.51
C PHE A 109 8.49 2.19 5.30
N GLY A 110 9.16 2.58 6.38
CA GLY A 110 10.56 2.97 6.39
C GLY A 110 11.50 1.91 6.93
N LYS A 111 12.79 2.26 6.92
CA LYS A 111 13.84 1.45 7.54
C LYS A 111 13.57 1.31 9.04
N THR A 112 13.69 0.09 9.54
CA THR A 112 13.61 -0.19 10.97
C THR A 112 14.73 0.56 11.69
N LYS A 113 14.38 1.26 12.76
CA LYS A 113 15.34 1.95 13.65
C LYS A 113 14.85 1.85 15.09
N ASP A 114 15.75 1.46 15.99
CA ASP A 114 15.49 1.37 17.44
C ASP A 114 14.26 0.52 17.80
N GLY A 115 13.98 -0.54 17.02
CA GLY A 115 12.81 -1.41 17.20
C GLY A 115 11.49 -0.84 16.68
N TYR A 116 11.53 0.21 15.87
CA TYR A 116 10.35 0.83 15.26
C TYR A 116 10.45 0.88 13.73
N MET A 117 9.32 0.65 13.08
CA MET A 117 9.13 0.81 11.64
C MET A 117 8.38 2.12 11.38
N PRO A 118 9.01 3.15 10.75
CA PRO A 118 8.32 4.35 10.33
C PRO A 118 7.21 4.03 9.33
N ILE A 119 6.10 4.77 9.38
CA ILE A 119 5.01 4.66 8.42
C ILE A 119 4.55 6.05 7.97
N GLY A 120 4.09 6.15 6.73
CA GLY A 120 3.65 7.42 6.16
C GLY A 120 2.78 7.27 4.92
N MET A 121 2.36 8.41 4.38
CA MET A 121 1.63 8.53 3.13
C MET A 121 2.59 8.87 2.00
N TYR A 122 2.28 8.36 0.81
CA TYR A 122 3.04 8.54 -0.42
C TYR A 122 2.08 8.70 -1.58
N PHE A 123 1.99 9.91 -2.13
CA PHE A 123 0.95 10.25 -3.08
C PHE A 123 1.51 10.88 -4.36
N TYR A 124 0.95 10.46 -5.48
CA TYR A 124 1.16 11.04 -6.79
C TYR A 124 -0.07 11.85 -7.15
N HIS A 125 0.13 13.06 -7.66
CA HIS A 125 -0.94 13.95 -8.09
C HIS A 125 -0.47 14.88 -9.20
N LEU A 126 -1.43 15.47 -9.91
CA LEU A 126 -1.13 16.55 -10.84
C LEU A 126 -0.53 17.74 -10.07
N GLY A 127 0.65 18.21 -10.50
CA GLY A 127 1.33 19.36 -9.88
C GLY A 127 2.38 18.99 -8.82
N GLN A 128 2.64 17.70 -8.57
CA GLN A 128 3.80 17.31 -7.76
C GLN A 128 5.10 17.83 -8.41
N VAL A 129 5.96 18.46 -7.62
CA VAL A 129 7.26 18.96 -8.10
C VAL A 129 8.26 17.82 -8.30
N PRO A 130 8.42 16.88 -7.34
CA PRO A 130 9.31 15.77 -7.52
C PRO A 130 8.73 14.75 -8.52
N ARG A 131 9.62 14.10 -9.28
CA ARG A 131 9.22 12.99 -10.18
C ARG A 131 8.68 11.77 -9.40
N TRP A 132 9.07 11.65 -8.14
CA TRP A 132 8.54 10.66 -7.20
C TRP A 132 7.38 11.26 -6.40
N GLY A 133 6.51 10.41 -5.87
CA GLY A 133 5.37 10.85 -5.06
C GLY A 133 5.79 11.70 -3.86
N ASP A 134 4.93 12.64 -3.49
CA ASP A 134 5.05 13.41 -2.26
C ASP A 134 4.93 12.48 -1.05
N SER A 135 5.64 12.79 0.02
CA SER A 135 5.80 11.90 1.17
C SER A 135 5.57 12.64 2.48
N VAL A 136 4.69 12.09 3.32
CA VAL A 136 4.39 12.61 4.65
C VAL A 136 4.55 11.48 5.65
N LYS A 137 5.47 11.63 6.62
CA LYS A 137 5.59 10.69 7.74
C LYS A 137 4.41 10.91 8.69
N VAL A 138 3.70 9.84 9.06
CA VAL A 138 2.52 9.94 9.95
C VAL A 138 2.74 9.27 11.30
N GLY A 139 3.70 8.35 11.41
CA GLY A 139 3.97 7.70 12.68
C GLY A 139 5.04 6.64 12.61
N GLN A 140 5.01 5.74 13.59
CA GLN A 140 5.89 4.58 13.68
C GLN A 140 5.18 3.42 14.38
N ILE A 141 5.50 2.20 13.97
CA ILE A 141 4.94 0.95 14.51
C ILE A 141 6.03 0.25 15.29
N LYS A 142 5.76 -0.15 16.53
CA LYS A 142 6.70 -0.97 17.31
C LYS A 142 6.80 -2.37 16.69
N VAL A 143 8.01 -2.82 16.40
CA VAL A 143 8.27 -4.17 15.89
C VAL A 143 7.85 -5.20 16.94
N GLY A 144 7.07 -6.20 16.54
CA GLY A 144 6.49 -7.19 17.45
C GLY A 144 5.40 -6.64 18.39
N GLY A 145 4.98 -5.39 18.19
CA GLY A 145 3.93 -4.75 18.99
C GLY A 145 2.51 -5.16 18.59
N ALA A 146 1.53 -4.60 19.29
CA ALA A 146 0.12 -4.76 18.96
C ALA A 146 -0.20 -4.14 17.58
N PRO A 147 -1.23 -4.65 16.87
CA PRO A 147 -1.77 -3.99 15.69
C PRO A 147 -2.19 -2.55 16.01
N VAL A 148 -1.92 -1.64 15.07
CA VAL A 148 -2.35 -0.24 15.16
C VAL A 148 -3.33 0.07 14.04
N LEU A 149 -4.29 0.95 14.32
CA LEU A 149 -5.21 1.47 13.31
C LEU A 149 -4.50 2.50 12.45
N PHE A 150 -4.50 2.28 11.14
CA PHE A 150 -4.17 3.30 10.15
C PHE A 150 -5.46 3.80 9.51
N GLU A 151 -5.68 5.11 9.50
CA GLU A 151 -6.85 5.74 8.90
C GLU A 151 -6.46 6.98 8.10
N CYS A 152 -6.97 7.08 6.87
CA CYS A 152 -6.76 8.22 5.97
C CYS A 152 -7.88 8.37 4.94
#